data_AF-A0A0C2MVZ8-F1
#
_entry.id   AF-A0A0C2MVZ8-F1
#
_cell.length_a   1.000
_cell.length_b   1.000
_cell.length_c   1.000
_cell.angle_alpha   90.00
_cell.angle_beta   90.00
_cell.angle_gamma   90.00
#
_symmetry.space_group_name_H-M   'P 1'
#
loop_
_entity.id
_entity.type
_entity.pdbx_description
1 polymer ?
#
loop_
_entity_poly.entity_id
_entity_poly.type
_entity_poly.pdbx_seq_one_letter_code
_entity_poly.pdbx_strand_id
1 'polypeptide(L)'
;MPCGAMAHALFNDTIKFVAKGLNLYNFQIDYVPLIASDKKKFKNPHIPEGKTFEDVLKPFSKPKYWKNGISEFDKKEKYNGVLYPPFVNWISVSPFKKFYKPLYILSGKGEGSNMLSPGNYEFTILYNYPVKSTSSRKFVSISQTSPFGTRNPFLLYSSLVACILTGTVVLLGIIQGSVRIFKSRTRYRGTYANTN
;
A
#
# COMPACT_ATOMS: atom_id res chain seq x y z
N MET A 1 -15.30 -23.28 2.94
CA MET A 1 -14.28 -22.65 2.09
C MET A 1 -14.53 -21.15 2.06
N PRO A 2 -13.53 -20.28 2.23
CA PRO A 2 -12.15 -20.56 2.65
C PRO A 2 -12.08 -20.89 4.15
N CYS A 3 -11.00 -21.54 4.59
CA CYS A 3 -10.75 -21.85 6.00
C CYS A 3 -9.73 -20.88 6.61
N GLY A 4 -9.64 -20.86 7.95
CA GLY A 4 -8.67 -20.07 8.70
C GLY A 4 -9.18 -18.73 9.23
N ALA A 5 -8.48 -18.21 10.23
CA ALA A 5 -8.89 -17.02 10.97
C ALA A 5 -8.93 -15.75 10.09
N MET A 6 -8.00 -15.60 9.15
CA MET A 6 -7.95 -14.45 8.25
C MET A 6 -9.17 -14.38 7.32
N ALA A 7 -9.55 -15.52 6.74
CA ALA A 7 -10.74 -15.64 5.93
C ALA A 7 -12.01 -15.41 6.76
N HIS A 8 -12.07 -15.95 7.97
CA HIS A 8 -13.20 -15.75 8.87
C HIS A 8 -13.43 -14.29 9.24
N ALA A 9 -12.35 -13.52 9.40
CA ALA A 9 -12.37 -12.10 9.76
C ALA A 9 -12.34 -11.17 8.53
N LEU A 10 -12.87 -11.58 7.39
CA LEU A 10 -12.92 -10.78 6.15
C LEU A 10 -13.64 -9.44 6.35
N PHE A 11 -13.01 -8.36 5.88
CA PHE A 11 -13.63 -7.03 5.86
C PHE A 11 -14.82 -6.97 4.89
N ASN A 12 -15.97 -6.49 5.36
CA ASN A 12 -17.23 -6.52 4.63
C ASN A 12 -18.07 -5.23 4.72
N ASP A 13 -17.50 -4.11 5.19
CA ASP A 13 -18.19 -2.81 5.08
C ASP A 13 -18.34 -2.44 3.60
N THR A 14 -19.47 -1.82 3.25
CA THR A 14 -19.68 -1.30 1.89
C THR A 14 -19.40 0.20 1.88
N ILE A 15 -18.48 0.64 1.04
CA ILE A 15 -18.10 2.05 0.92
C ILE A 15 -18.60 2.57 -0.43
N LYS A 16 -19.47 3.58 -0.39
CA LYS A 16 -19.93 4.31 -1.57
C LYS A 16 -19.35 5.72 -1.54
N PHE A 17 -18.87 6.17 -2.70
CA PHE A 17 -18.30 7.50 -2.88
C PHE A 17 -19.12 8.25 -3.94
N VAL A 18 -19.63 9.43 -3.57
CA VAL A 18 -20.48 10.25 -4.43
C VAL A 18 -19.98 11.70 -4.37
N ALA A 19 -19.85 12.36 -5.51
CA ALA A 19 -19.62 13.82 -5.53
C ALA A 19 -20.96 14.55 -5.55
N LYS A 20 -21.15 15.52 -4.66
CA LYS A 20 -22.38 16.33 -4.60
C LYS A 20 -22.21 17.59 -5.46
N GLY A 21 -23.11 17.79 -6.42
CA GLY A 21 -23.28 19.08 -7.10
C GLY A 21 -22.13 19.54 -8.01
N LEU A 22 -21.20 18.65 -8.37
CA LEU A 22 -20.15 18.93 -9.35
C LEU A 22 -20.55 18.33 -10.70
N ASN A 23 -20.24 19.03 -11.81
CA ASN A 23 -20.14 18.42 -13.13
C ASN A 23 -19.08 17.33 -13.01
N LEU A 24 -19.53 16.10 -12.79
CA LEU A 24 -18.69 14.93 -12.69
C LEU A 24 -17.96 14.82 -14.04
N TYR A 25 -16.68 15.18 -14.08
CA TYR A 25 -15.80 14.46 -15.01
C TYR A 25 -16.06 12.97 -14.72
N ASN A 26 -16.43 12.21 -15.75
CA ASN A 26 -16.80 10.81 -15.64
C ASN A 26 -15.65 10.01 -15.03
N PHE A 27 -15.54 9.99 -13.70
CA PHE A 27 -14.60 9.16 -12.99
C PHE A 27 -15.23 7.78 -12.84
N GLN A 28 -14.46 6.78 -13.18
CA GLN A 28 -14.80 5.38 -13.02
C GLN A 28 -14.19 4.92 -11.70
N ILE A 29 -15.03 4.30 -10.87
CA ILE A 29 -14.58 3.60 -9.67
C ILE A 29 -14.46 2.12 -10.07
N ASP A 30 -13.25 1.58 -10.03
CA ASP A 30 -13.03 0.14 -10.17
C ASP A 30 -12.21 -0.39 -8.98
N TYR A 31 -12.16 -1.70 -8.82
CA TYR A 31 -11.28 -2.32 -7.83
C TYR A 31 -9.82 -2.11 -8.20
N VAL A 32 -8.96 -1.99 -7.18
CA VAL A 32 -7.52 -2.01 -7.41
C VAL A 32 -7.14 -3.36 -8.03
N PRO A 33 -6.48 -3.37 -9.20
CA PRO A 33 -6.21 -4.61 -9.91
C PRO A 33 -5.18 -5.47 -9.17
N LEU A 34 -5.36 -6.78 -9.25
CA LEU A 34 -4.39 -7.74 -8.72
C LEU A 34 -3.05 -7.65 -9.46
N ILE A 35 -1.97 -7.71 -8.70
CA ILE A 35 -0.61 -7.84 -9.25
C ILE A 35 -0.39 -9.23 -9.85
N ALA A 36 0.57 -9.35 -10.76
CA ALA A 36 0.82 -10.59 -11.49
C ALA A 36 1.16 -11.78 -10.58
N SER A 37 1.87 -11.55 -9.48
CA SER A 37 2.17 -12.60 -8.49
C SER A 37 0.91 -13.13 -7.81
N ASP A 38 -0.03 -12.26 -7.48
CA ASP A 38 -1.27 -12.65 -6.80
C ASP A 38 -2.16 -13.44 -7.74
N LYS A 39 -2.27 -13.03 -9.01
CA LYS A 39 -2.97 -13.80 -10.05
C LYS A 39 -2.40 -15.21 -10.25
N LYS A 40 -1.11 -15.42 -9.96
CA LYS A 40 -0.48 -16.76 -10.02
C LYS A 40 -0.77 -17.59 -8.78
N LYS A 41 -0.85 -16.97 -7.60
CA LYS A 41 -1.05 -17.63 -6.30
C LYS A 41 -2.51 -17.99 -6.04
N PHE A 42 -3.42 -17.06 -6.32
CA PHE A 42 -4.85 -17.24 -6.12
C PHE A 42 -5.47 -17.80 -7.40
N LYS A 43 -6.11 -18.96 -7.31
CA LYS A 43 -6.78 -19.61 -8.45
C LYS A 43 -8.11 -20.19 -8.00
N ASN A 44 -9.13 -20.00 -8.82
CA ASN A 44 -10.39 -20.71 -8.63
C ASN A 44 -10.17 -22.22 -8.92
N PRO A 45 -10.92 -23.11 -8.24
CA PRO A 45 -10.93 -24.53 -8.58
C PRO A 45 -11.30 -24.75 -10.04
N HIS A 46 -10.84 -25.88 -10.59
CA HIS A 46 -11.23 -26.32 -11.92
C HIS A 46 -12.74 -26.55 -11.98
N ILE A 47 -13.40 -25.96 -12.99
CA ILE A 47 -14.84 -26.11 -13.22
C ILE A 47 -15.01 -27.21 -14.28
N PRO A 48 -15.59 -28.37 -13.95
CA PRO A 48 -15.87 -29.42 -14.92
C PRO A 48 -16.84 -28.93 -16.01
N GLU A 49 -16.74 -29.51 -17.21
CA GLU A 49 -17.66 -29.20 -18.31
C GLU A 49 -19.12 -29.41 -17.88
N GLY A 50 -19.99 -28.45 -18.23
CA GLY A 50 -21.41 -28.47 -17.89
C GLY A 50 -21.75 -28.12 -16.43
N LYS A 51 -20.77 -27.79 -15.59
CA LYS A 51 -21.00 -27.32 -14.21
C LYS A 51 -20.70 -25.83 -14.06
N THR A 52 -21.33 -25.22 -13.07
CA THR A 52 -21.06 -23.82 -12.68
C THR A 52 -20.06 -23.75 -11.53
N PHE A 53 -19.51 -22.55 -11.29
CA PHE A 53 -18.66 -22.30 -10.13
C PHE A 53 -19.37 -22.61 -8.80
N GLU A 54 -20.68 -22.33 -8.71
CA GLU A 54 -21.48 -22.64 -7.54
C GLU A 54 -21.63 -24.15 -7.32
N ASP A 55 -21.75 -24.94 -8.39
CA ASP A 55 -21.83 -26.41 -8.29
C ASP A 55 -20.57 -27.03 -7.69
N VAL A 56 -19.40 -26.46 -8.00
CA VAL A 56 -18.12 -26.89 -7.42
C VAL A 56 -18.03 -26.51 -5.93
N LEU A 57 -18.72 -25.43 -5.52
CA LEU A 57 -18.71 -24.94 -4.15
C LEU A 57 -19.80 -25.56 -3.25
N LYS A 58 -20.83 -26.22 -3.81
CA LYS A 58 -21.89 -26.93 -3.06
C LYS A 58 -21.43 -27.78 -1.86
N PRO A 59 -20.35 -28.59 -1.94
CA PRO A 59 -19.90 -29.39 -0.79
C PRO A 59 -19.23 -28.55 0.31
N PHE A 60 -18.98 -27.26 0.09
CA PHE A 60 -18.31 -26.39 1.03
C PHE A 60 -19.28 -25.37 1.66
N SER A 61 -19.14 -25.15 2.97
CA SER A 61 -19.83 -24.08 3.67
C SER A 61 -19.06 -22.76 3.62
N LYS A 62 -19.78 -21.63 3.59
CA LYS A 62 -19.19 -20.30 3.79
C LYS A 62 -18.77 -20.11 5.26
N PRO A 63 -17.78 -19.26 5.56
CA PRO A 63 -17.44 -18.92 6.94
C PRO A 63 -18.62 -18.32 7.71
N LYS A 64 -18.67 -18.56 9.03
CA LYS A 64 -19.82 -18.26 9.89
C LYS A 64 -20.30 -16.80 9.83
N TYR A 65 -19.38 -15.84 9.76
CA TYR A 65 -19.70 -14.41 9.78
C TYR A 65 -19.84 -13.79 8.39
N TRP A 66 -19.80 -14.59 7.32
CA TRP A 66 -19.95 -14.08 5.97
C TRP A 66 -21.42 -13.94 5.60
N LYS A 67 -21.80 -12.75 5.11
CA LYS A 67 -23.14 -12.52 4.56
C LYS A 67 -23.33 -13.31 3.27
N ASN A 68 -22.40 -13.15 2.33
CA ASN A 68 -22.42 -13.75 0.99
C ASN A 68 -21.25 -14.72 0.84
N GLY A 69 -21.44 -15.80 0.06
CA GLY A 69 -20.35 -16.74 -0.28
C GLY A 69 -19.33 -16.15 -1.26
N ILE A 70 -18.21 -16.86 -1.46
CA ILE A 70 -17.17 -16.44 -2.43
C ILE A 70 -17.73 -16.35 -3.87
N SER A 71 -18.70 -17.21 -4.22
CA SER A 71 -19.41 -17.17 -5.51
C SER A 71 -20.25 -15.92 -5.73
N GLU A 72 -20.60 -15.21 -4.66
CA GLU A 72 -21.52 -14.08 -4.68
C GLU A 72 -20.82 -12.71 -4.54
N PHE A 73 -19.47 -12.69 -4.46
CA PHE A 73 -18.71 -11.46 -4.23
C PHE A 73 -18.80 -10.45 -5.37
N ASP A 74 -18.59 -10.90 -6.60
CA ASP A 74 -18.80 -10.10 -7.80
C ASP A 74 -19.21 -11.04 -8.94
N LYS A 75 -20.25 -10.63 -9.68
CA LYS A 75 -20.75 -11.38 -10.84
C LYS A 75 -19.95 -11.11 -12.11
N LYS A 76 -19.01 -10.15 -12.08
CA LYS A 76 -18.06 -9.93 -13.18
C LYS A 76 -17.14 -11.14 -13.30
N GLU A 77 -17.06 -11.73 -14.49
CA GLU A 77 -16.21 -12.90 -14.76
C GLU A 77 -14.75 -12.73 -14.30
N LYS A 78 -14.21 -11.51 -14.44
CA LYS A 78 -12.84 -11.16 -14.04
C LYS A 78 -12.58 -11.25 -12.53
N TYR A 79 -13.59 -11.00 -11.69
CA TYR A 79 -13.44 -10.86 -10.24
C TYR A 79 -14.29 -11.87 -9.46
N ASN A 80 -14.53 -13.04 -10.05
CA ASN A 80 -15.28 -14.11 -9.41
C ASN A 80 -14.41 -14.93 -8.45
N GLY A 81 -15.00 -15.35 -7.34
CA GLY A 81 -14.39 -16.34 -6.47
C GLY A 81 -13.20 -15.79 -5.67
N VAL A 82 -12.13 -16.58 -5.57
CA VAL A 82 -10.91 -16.19 -4.83
C VAL A 82 -10.10 -15.11 -5.55
N LEU A 83 -10.48 -14.78 -6.80
CA LEU A 83 -9.86 -13.70 -7.59
C LEU A 83 -10.50 -12.33 -7.31
N TYR A 84 -11.49 -12.25 -6.41
CA TYR A 84 -12.08 -11.00 -5.99
C TYR A 84 -11.01 -10.09 -5.33
N PRO A 85 -10.67 -8.91 -5.89
CA PRO A 85 -9.50 -8.16 -5.44
C PRO A 85 -9.53 -7.73 -3.96
N PRO A 86 -10.66 -7.26 -3.39
CA PRO A 86 -10.73 -6.96 -1.97
C PRO A 86 -10.48 -8.17 -1.07
N PHE A 87 -10.90 -9.38 -1.49
CA PHE A 87 -10.62 -10.61 -0.77
C PHE A 87 -9.11 -10.92 -0.78
N VAL A 88 -8.46 -10.88 -1.93
CA VAL A 88 -7.03 -11.11 -2.05
C VAL A 88 -6.22 -10.09 -1.25
N ASN A 89 -6.55 -8.80 -1.39
CA ASN A 89 -5.88 -7.73 -0.64
C ASN A 89 -6.02 -7.92 0.88
N TRP A 90 -7.15 -8.47 1.34
CA TRP A 90 -7.36 -8.78 2.75
C TRP A 90 -6.50 -9.95 3.23
N ILE A 91 -6.47 -11.05 2.48
CA ILE A 91 -5.70 -12.26 2.82
C ILE A 91 -4.19 -12.01 2.77
N SER A 92 -3.72 -11.12 1.90
CA SER A 92 -2.32 -10.69 1.87
C SER A 92 -1.93 -10.07 3.21
N VAL A 93 -1.08 -10.72 4.00
CA VAL A 93 -0.75 -10.28 5.37
C VAL A 93 -0.04 -8.93 5.37
N SER A 94 -0.45 -8.04 6.28
CA SER A 94 0.24 -6.78 6.53
C SER A 94 1.16 -6.92 7.76
N PRO A 95 2.40 -6.39 7.71
CA PRO A 95 3.39 -6.63 8.77
C PRO A 95 3.14 -5.80 10.05
N PHE A 96 2.32 -4.75 9.97
CA PHE A 96 2.09 -3.82 11.07
C PHE A 96 0.64 -3.85 11.56
N LYS A 97 0.41 -3.50 12.84
CA LYS A 97 -0.92 -3.40 13.46
C LYS A 97 -1.80 -2.32 12.80
N LYS A 98 -1.18 -1.21 12.37
CA LYS A 98 -1.83 -0.16 11.57
C LYS A 98 -1.45 -0.39 10.12
N PHE A 99 -2.42 -0.71 9.28
CA PHE A 99 -2.20 -1.03 7.88
C PHE A 99 -3.29 -0.41 7.00
N TYR A 100 -2.97 -0.26 5.71
CA TYR A 100 -3.89 0.22 4.69
C TYR A 100 -4.16 -0.90 3.70
N LYS A 101 -5.43 -1.14 3.38
CA LYS A 101 -5.84 -2.07 2.33
C LYS A 101 -6.46 -1.28 1.19
N PRO A 102 -5.85 -1.25 0.00
CA PRO A 102 -6.45 -0.59 -1.15
C PRO A 102 -7.70 -1.34 -1.59
N LEU A 103 -8.80 -0.62 -1.80
CA LEU A 103 -10.09 -1.20 -2.24
C LEU A 103 -10.42 -0.76 -3.66
N TYR A 104 -10.47 0.55 -3.88
CA TYR A 104 -10.89 1.15 -5.15
C TYR A 104 -9.80 2.03 -5.73
N ILE A 105 -9.76 2.09 -7.06
CA ILE A 105 -9.04 3.09 -7.83
C ILE A 105 -10.05 3.99 -8.52
N LEU A 106 -9.79 5.29 -8.49
CA LEU A 106 -10.50 6.29 -9.26
C LEU A 106 -9.71 6.52 -10.54
N SER A 107 -10.29 6.16 -11.68
CA SER A 107 -9.72 6.40 -13.01
C SER A 107 -10.61 7.37 -13.79
N GLY A 108 -10.04 8.24 -14.61
CA GLY A 108 -10.79 9.24 -15.38
C GLY A 108 -10.12 9.52 -16.71
N LYS A 109 -10.91 9.88 -17.73
CA LYS A 109 -10.46 10.28 -19.07
C LYS A 109 -10.33 11.81 -19.21
N GLY A 110 -9.96 12.52 -18.15
CA GLY A 110 -9.74 13.97 -18.21
C GLY A 110 -8.31 14.28 -18.61
N GLU A 111 -8.11 15.03 -19.69
CA GLU A 111 -6.83 15.71 -19.93
C GLU A 111 -6.62 16.74 -18.81
N GLY A 112 -5.67 16.45 -17.91
CA GLY A 112 -5.31 17.36 -16.82
C GLY A 112 -5.10 16.64 -15.49
N SER A 113 -4.20 17.17 -14.68
CA SER A 113 -3.74 16.65 -13.39
C SER A 113 -4.81 16.56 -12.29
N ASN A 114 -6.04 17.01 -12.53
CA ASN A 114 -7.07 17.17 -11.50
C ASN A 114 -8.26 16.22 -11.73
N MET A 115 -8.09 14.94 -11.35
CA MET A 115 -9.16 13.93 -11.43
C MET A 115 -10.33 14.19 -10.48
N LEU A 116 -10.06 14.87 -9.35
CA LEU A 116 -11.05 15.33 -8.39
C LEU A 116 -10.93 16.85 -8.28
N SER A 117 -11.95 17.58 -8.72
CA SER A 117 -12.02 19.03 -8.58
C SER A 117 -12.24 19.43 -7.11
N PRO A 118 -11.76 20.61 -6.68
CA PRO A 118 -12.11 21.13 -5.36
C PRO A 118 -13.64 21.22 -5.20
N GLY A 119 -14.18 20.60 -4.15
CA GLY A 119 -15.61 20.62 -3.87
C GLY A 119 -16.03 19.60 -2.82
N ASN A 120 -17.34 19.44 -2.68
CA ASN A 120 -17.92 18.62 -1.63
C ASN A 120 -18.13 17.17 -2.10
N TYR A 121 -17.51 16.25 -1.37
CA TYR A 121 -17.62 14.81 -1.60
C TYR A 121 -18.25 14.12 -0.39
N GLU A 122 -19.06 13.10 -0.65
CA GLU A 122 -19.73 12.32 0.38
C GLU A 122 -19.31 10.85 0.33
N PHE A 123 -19.05 10.31 1.51
CA PHE A 123 -18.84 8.89 1.74
C PHE A 123 -20.04 8.31 2.48
N THR A 124 -20.70 7.34 1.85
CA THR A 124 -21.75 6.56 2.50
C THR A 124 -21.21 5.18 2.81
N ILE A 125 -21.07 4.87 4.10
CA ILE A 125 -20.51 3.60 4.58
C ILE A 125 -21.60 2.77 5.24
N LEU A 126 -21.79 1.54 4.79
CA LEU A 126 -22.62 0.54 5.46
C LEU A 126 -21.73 -0.30 6.37
N TYR A 127 -21.92 -0.14 7.68
CA TYR A 127 -21.12 -0.79 8.72
C TYR A 127 -21.58 -2.24 8.95
N ASN A 128 -20.85 -3.20 8.38
CA ASN A 128 -21.09 -4.64 8.55
C ASN A 128 -19.96 -5.32 9.37
N TYR A 129 -18.78 -4.71 9.43
CA TYR A 129 -17.61 -5.29 10.09
C TYR A 129 -17.54 -4.88 11.57
N PRO A 130 -17.66 -5.82 12.52
CA PRO A 130 -17.71 -5.51 13.94
C PRO A 130 -16.33 -5.12 14.47
N VAL A 131 -16.24 -3.93 15.06
CA VAL A 131 -15.00 -3.42 15.70
C VAL A 131 -15.12 -3.10 17.18
N LYS A 132 -16.36 -3.08 17.69
CA LYS A 132 -16.64 -2.76 19.11
C LYS A 132 -16.07 -3.81 20.07
N SER A 133 -16.10 -5.08 19.70
CA SER A 133 -15.54 -6.18 20.52
C SER A 133 -14.00 -6.20 20.54
N THR A 134 -13.35 -5.57 19.57
CA THR A 134 -11.88 -5.63 19.39
C THR A 134 -11.19 -4.30 19.67
N SER A 135 -11.90 -3.30 20.21
CA SER A 135 -11.40 -1.93 20.45
C SER A 135 -10.65 -1.33 19.25
N SER A 136 -11.01 -1.75 18.05
CA SER A 136 -10.29 -1.43 16.80
C SER A 136 -10.90 -0.20 16.14
N ARG A 137 -10.09 0.54 15.36
CA ARG A 137 -10.54 1.73 14.63
C ARG A 137 -10.43 1.50 13.13
N LYS A 138 -11.41 2.00 12.38
CA LYS A 138 -11.46 1.96 10.91
C LYS A 138 -11.38 3.37 10.36
N PHE A 139 -10.65 3.54 9.25
CA PHE A 139 -10.48 4.81 8.59
C PHE A 139 -10.65 4.61 7.08
N VAL A 140 -11.30 5.57 6.42
CA VAL A 140 -11.30 5.68 4.96
C VAL A 140 -10.30 6.77 4.59
N SER A 141 -9.41 6.47 3.65
CA SER A 141 -8.37 7.40 3.20
C SER A 141 -8.39 7.45 1.67
N ILE A 142 -8.42 8.66 1.12
CA ILE A 142 -8.14 8.91 -0.30
C ILE A 142 -6.70 9.40 -0.39
N SER A 143 -5.96 8.87 -1.34
CA SER A 143 -4.61 9.33 -1.64
C SER A 143 -4.33 9.18 -3.12
N GLN A 144 -3.57 10.13 -3.68
CA GLN A 144 -3.00 9.98 -5.00
C GLN A 144 -1.79 9.05 -4.95
N THR A 145 -1.63 8.21 -5.97
CA THR A 145 -0.44 7.38 -6.15
C THR A 145 0.69 8.20 -6.76
N SER A 146 1.89 8.08 -6.20
CA SER A 146 3.11 8.62 -6.81
C SER A 146 4.07 7.48 -7.16
N PRO A 147 5.07 7.70 -8.03
CA PRO A 147 6.09 6.69 -8.32
C PRO A 147 6.83 6.20 -7.05
N PHE A 148 6.94 7.06 -6.03
CA PHE A 148 7.56 6.75 -4.74
C PHE A 148 6.56 6.23 -3.69
N GLY A 149 5.34 5.90 -4.11
CA GLY A 149 4.28 5.39 -3.26
C GLY A 149 3.46 6.49 -2.59
N THR A 150 3.01 6.21 -1.37
CA THR A 150 2.24 7.15 -0.54
C THR A 150 3.17 8.18 0.10
N ARG A 151 2.61 9.34 0.47
CA ARG A 151 3.37 10.45 1.09
C ARG A 151 4.07 10.00 2.38
N ASN A 152 5.36 9.69 2.28
CA ASN A 152 6.20 9.29 3.40
C ASN A 152 7.56 10.01 3.33
N PRO A 153 7.81 11.03 4.17
CA PRO A 153 9.06 11.79 4.15
C PRO A 153 10.23 11.06 4.84
N PHE A 154 10.02 9.86 5.39
CA PHE A 154 11.06 9.10 6.10
C PHE A 154 12.33 8.93 5.26
N LEU A 155 12.19 8.52 3.99
CA LEU A 155 13.34 8.31 3.10
C LEU A 155 14.13 9.59 2.85
N LEU A 156 13.43 10.74 2.76
CA LEU A 156 14.08 12.03 2.61
C LEU A 156 14.88 12.37 3.86
N TYR A 157 14.25 12.28 5.04
CA TYR A 157 14.92 12.58 6.30
C TYR A 157 16.09 11.64 6.59
N SER A 158 15.94 10.34 6.33
CA SER A 158 17.03 9.37 6.54
C SER A 158 18.22 9.66 5.63
N SER A 159 17.96 10.07 4.38
CA SER A 159 19.01 10.43 3.43
C SER A 159 19.74 11.72 3.85
N LEU A 160 19.00 12.73 4.32
CA LEU A 160 19.59 13.96 4.84
C LEU A 160 20.51 13.70 6.03
N VAL A 161 20.06 12.88 6.99
CA VAL A 161 20.88 12.49 8.15
C VAL A 161 22.12 11.74 7.71
N ALA A 162 22.00 10.80 6.76
CA ALA A 162 23.14 10.07 6.22
C ALA A 162 24.18 10.99 5.56
N CYS A 163 23.74 11.97 4.76
CA CYS A 163 24.62 12.96 4.13
C CYS A 163 25.35 13.84 5.15
N ILE A 164 24.67 14.25 6.22
CA ILE A 164 25.31 15.04 7.28
C ILE A 164 26.38 14.21 7.98
N LEU A 165 26.08 12.95 8.33
CA LEU A 165 27.04 12.05 8.96
C LEU A 165 28.26 11.78 8.07
N THR A 166 28.05 11.44 6.79
CA THR A 166 29.17 11.21 5.86
C THR A 166 29.97 12.49 5.61
N GLY A 167 29.30 13.63 5.48
CA GLY A 167 29.93 14.95 5.36
C GLY A 167 30.83 15.27 6.55
N THR A 168 30.37 15.03 7.78
CA THR A 168 31.19 15.25 8.98
C THR A 168 32.44 14.37 9.03
N VAL A 169 32.33 13.09 8.65
CA VAL A 169 33.48 12.17 8.59
C VAL A 169 34.51 12.64 7.55
N VAL A 170 34.06 13.05 6.37
CA VAL A 170 34.95 13.57 5.32
C VAL A 170 35.64 14.85 5.77
N LEU A 171 34.91 15.80 6.37
CA LEU A 171 35.49 17.04 6.88
C LEU A 171 36.54 16.79 7.96
N LEU A 172 36.28 15.88 8.91
CA LEU A 172 37.26 15.48 9.92
C LEU A 172 38.50 14.84 9.29
N GLY A 173 38.33 14.00 8.26
CA GLY A 173 39.42 13.43 7.50
C GLY A 173 40.29 14.48 6.81
N ILE A 174 39.68 15.48 6.19
CA ILE A 174 40.38 16.61 5.56
C ILE A 174 41.16 17.40 6.61
N ILE A 175 40.53 17.78 7.73
CA ILE A 175 41.18 18.53 8.81
C ILE A 175 42.38 17.77 9.37
N GLN A 176 42.22 16.47 9.67
CA GLN A 176 43.32 15.63 10.15
C GLN A 176 44.45 15.51 9.10
N GLY A 177 44.11 15.38 7.83
CA GLY A 177 45.07 15.39 6.72
C GLY A 177 45.86 16.69 6.66
N SER A 178 45.18 17.84 6.70
CA SER A 178 45.81 19.17 6.70
C SER A 178 46.73 19.37 7.90
N VAL A 179 46.31 18.95 9.10
CA VAL A 179 47.15 19.03 10.32
C VAL A 179 48.40 18.16 10.19
N ARG A 180 48.29 16.95 9.63
CA ARG A 180 49.45 16.06 9.40
C ARG A 180 50.43 16.67 8.40
N ILE A 181 49.95 17.26 7.30
CA ILE A 181 50.79 17.94 6.30
C ILE A 181 51.49 19.16 6.90
N PHE A 182 50.79 19.95 7.72
CA PHE A 182 51.41 21.10 8.36
C PHE A 182 52.51 20.67 9.33
N LYS A 183 52.23 19.67 10.20
CA LYS A 183 53.22 19.11 11.13
C LYS A 183 54.45 18.55 10.42
N SER A 184 54.27 17.84 9.29
CA SER A 184 55.40 17.30 8.53
C SER A 184 56.29 18.40 7.93
N ARG A 185 55.68 19.48 7.41
CA ARG A 185 56.41 20.66 6.91
C ARG A 185 57.21 21.38 8.00
N THR A 186 56.64 21.59 9.19
CA THR A 186 57.37 22.19 10.33
C THR A 186 58.52 21.31 10.81
N ARG A 187 58.34 19.98 10.86
CA ARG A 187 59.42 19.05 11.24
C ARG A 187 60.58 19.11 10.25
N TYR A 188 60.29 19.10 8.95
CA TYR A 188 61.31 19.21 7.90
C TYR A 188 62.15 20.49 8.08
N ARG A 189 61.51 21.66 8.24
CA ARG A 189 62.20 22.95 8.48
C ARG A 189 63.07 22.97 9.73
N GLY A 190 62.64 22.35 10.83
CA GLY A 190 63.42 22.29 12.08
C GLY A 190 64.72 21.49 11.95
N THR A 191 64.74 20.45 11.12
CA THR A 191 65.97 19.66 10.85
C THR A 191 67.04 20.43 10.09
N TYR A 192 66.67 21.33 9.18
CA TYR A 192 67.64 22.16 8.43
C TYR A 192 68.14 23.38 9.23
N ALA A 193 67.44 23.77 10.30
CA ALA A 193 67.84 24.91 11.14
C ALA A 193 68.89 24.52 12.20
N ASN A 194 69.03 23.23 12.53
CA ASN A 194 69.94 22.73 13.56
C ASN A 194 71.28 22.17 13.01
N THR A 195 71.59 22.38 11.73
CA THR A 195 72.81 21.87 11.08
C THR A 195 73.90 22.94 10.87
N ASN A 196 73.93 23.99 11.69
CA ASN A 196 75.02 24.98 11.73
C ASN A 196 75.68 24.99 13.10
#